data_AF-A0A352RTY5-F1
#
_entry.id   AF-A0A352RTY5-F1
#
_cell.length_a   1.000
_cell.length_b   1.000
_cell.length_c   1.000
_cell.angle_alpha   90.00
_cell.angle_beta   90.00
_cell.angle_gamma   90.00
#
_symmetry.space_group_name_H-M   'P 1'
#
loop_
_entity.id
_entity.type
_entity.pdbx_description
1 polymer ?
#
loop_
_entity_poly.entity_id
_entity_poly.type
_entity_poly.pdbx_seq_one_letter_code
_entity_poly.pdbx_strand_id
1 'polypeptide(L)'
;MLTLKTYQQTALGTLVEFLTACRSKPVAEAYEASLAHQGRTSEPYQALFGDVPAACLRVPTGGGKTIMAAHAVALAGKATLDSDAPVALWLMPSDTVRTQTIEALANARHPYRQALAHHFGDRVQVCDLDSLQTISPYDVGKAAIVIVATI
;
A
#
# COMPACT_ATOMS: atom_id res chain seq x y z
N MET A 1 8.75 9.63 -14.40
CA MET A 1 7.84 9.16 -13.34
C MET A 1 6.49 9.85 -13.51
N LEU A 2 5.40 9.09 -13.43
CA LEU A 2 4.04 9.65 -13.53
C LEU A 2 3.71 10.45 -12.26
N THR A 3 3.24 11.68 -12.43
CA THR A 3 2.82 12.54 -11.32
C THR A 3 1.41 12.19 -10.87
N LEU A 4 1.23 11.98 -9.56
CA LEU A 4 -0.10 11.71 -8.98
C LEU A 4 -1.01 12.94 -9.10
N LYS A 5 -2.29 12.70 -9.38
CA LYS A 5 -3.32 13.74 -9.37
C LYS A 5 -3.61 14.19 -7.94
N THR A 6 -4.14 15.41 -7.77
CA THR A 6 -4.45 15.98 -6.45
C THR A 6 -5.27 15.05 -5.57
N TYR A 7 -6.36 14.46 -6.08
CA TYR A 7 -7.18 13.54 -5.28
C TYR A 7 -6.42 12.27 -4.84
N GLN A 8 -5.45 11.81 -5.64
CA GLN A 8 -4.64 10.64 -5.30
C GLN A 8 -3.66 10.98 -4.18
N GLN A 9 -3.04 12.17 -4.26
CA GLN A 9 -2.17 12.70 -3.22
C GLN A 9 -2.94 12.93 -1.93
N THR A 10 -4.11 13.57 -1.98
CA THR A 10 -4.98 13.79 -0.81
C THR A 10 -5.39 12.46 -0.16
N ALA A 11 -5.86 11.48 -0.94
CA ALA A 11 -6.27 10.18 -0.40
C ALA A 11 -5.11 9.42 0.27
N LEU A 12 -3.91 9.46 -0.32
CA LEU A 12 -2.72 8.85 0.28
C LEU A 12 -2.25 9.63 1.52
N GLY A 13 -2.35 10.96 1.51
CA GLY A 13 -2.04 11.81 2.66
C GLY A 13 -2.94 11.47 3.86
N THR A 14 -4.25 11.37 3.63
CA THR A 14 -5.21 10.96 4.67
C THR A 14 -4.91 9.55 5.20
N LEU A 15 -4.51 8.61 4.33
CA LEU A 15 -4.06 7.28 4.77
C LEU A 15 -2.84 7.38 5.71
N VAL A 16 -1.83 8.18 5.34
CA VAL A 16 -0.62 8.37 6.15
C VAL A 16 -0.94 8.99 7.50
N GLU A 17 -1.77 10.02 7.54
CA GLU A 17 -2.20 10.67 8.78
C GLU A 17 -2.91 9.67 9.71
N PHE A 18 -3.85 8.88 9.18
CA PHE A 18 -4.54 7.83 9.92
C PHE A 18 -3.57 6.79 10.48
N LEU A 19 -2.71 6.21 9.63
CA LEU A 19 -1.76 5.18 10.04
C LEU A 19 -0.75 5.69 11.07
N THR A 20 -0.30 6.94 10.93
CA THR A 20 0.61 7.59 11.87
C THR A 20 -0.08 7.82 13.22
N ALA A 21 -1.33 8.28 13.23
CA ALA A 21 -2.09 8.47 14.47
C ALA A 21 -2.27 7.16 15.25
N CYS A 22 -2.44 6.04 14.55
CA CYS A 22 -2.54 4.70 15.17
C CYS A 22 -1.29 4.28 15.94
N ARG A 23 -0.14 4.95 15.77
CA ARG A 23 1.07 4.68 16.59
C ARG A 23 0.92 5.10 18.05
N SER A 24 -0.03 5.99 18.35
CA SER A 24 -0.16 6.62 19.67
C SER A 24 -1.59 6.64 20.21
N LYS A 25 -2.56 6.18 19.41
CA LYS A 25 -3.99 6.17 19.76
C LYS A 25 -4.59 4.81 19.40
N PRO A 26 -5.66 4.39 20.10
CA PRO A 26 -6.49 3.28 19.64
C PRO A 26 -6.96 3.52 18.20
N VAL A 27 -7.00 2.45 17.39
CA VAL A 27 -7.30 2.56 15.95
C VAL A 27 -8.66 3.20 15.71
N ALA A 28 -9.66 2.87 16.52
CA ALA A 28 -11.00 3.45 16.43
C ALA A 28 -11.01 4.97 16.61
N GLU A 29 -10.24 5.49 17.59
CA GLU A 29 -10.12 6.94 17.83
C GLU A 29 -9.34 7.65 16.71
N ALA A 30 -8.27 7.01 16.21
CA ALA A 30 -7.53 7.53 15.06
C ALA A 30 -8.40 7.60 13.80
N TYR A 31 -9.26 6.59 13.59
CA TYR A 31 -10.19 6.54 12.47
C TYR A 31 -11.29 7.62 12.59
N GLU A 32 -11.90 7.75 13.77
CA GLU A 32 -12.90 8.79 14.04
C GLU A 32 -12.33 10.19 13.80
N ALA A 33 -11.11 10.45 14.29
CA ALA A 33 -10.42 11.70 14.02
C ALA A 33 -10.22 11.91 12.50
N SER A 34 -9.75 10.90 11.77
CA SER A 34 -9.56 10.99 10.31
C SER A 34 -10.86 11.30 9.56
N LEU A 35 -11.99 10.74 9.98
CA LEU A 35 -13.30 11.03 9.40
C LEU A 35 -13.78 12.45 9.73
N ALA A 36 -13.58 12.91 10.96
CA ALA A 36 -13.98 14.26 11.38
C ALA A 36 -13.28 15.34 10.53
N HIS A 37 -12.00 15.15 10.19
CA HIS A 37 -11.27 16.06 9.28
C HIS A 37 -11.84 16.10 7.85
N GLN A 38 -12.57 15.05 7.45
CA GLN A 38 -13.27 14.97 6.17
C GLN A 38 -14.71 15.51 6.25
N GLY A 39 -15.13 16.06 7.40
CA GLY A 39 -16.51 16.47 7.64
C GLY A 39 -17.48 15.30 7.72
N ARG A 40 -16.98 14.10 8.02
CA ARG A 40 -17.77 12.87 8.16
C ARG A 40 -17.85 12.48 9.62
N THR A 41 -19.04 12.14 10.07
CA THR A 41 -19.31 11.70 11.44
C THR A 41 -20.22 10.47 11.42
N SER A 42 -20.20 9.68 12.50
CA SER A 42 -21.12 8.55 12.72
C SER A 42 -20.88 7.28 11.88
N GLU A 43 -19.65 7.08 11.40
CA GLU A 43 -19.24 5.84 10.74
C GLU A 43 -18.29 5.07 11.66
N PRO A 44 -18.78 4.04 12.39
CA PRO A 44 -17.95 3.35 13.37
C PRO A 44 -16.83 2.55 12.69
N TYR A 45 -15.65 2.56 13.31
CA TYR A 45 -14.54 1.72 12.87
C TYR A 45 -14.90 0.24 12.97
N GLN A 46 -14.59 -0.53 11.93
CA GLN A 46 -14.77 -1.98 11.90
C GLN A 46 -13.42 -2.65 12.13
N ALA A 47 -13.21 -3.24 13.30
CA ALA A 47 -11.97 -3.89 13.69
C ALA A 47 -11.80 -5.27 13.03
N LEU A 48 -11.66 -5.28 11.70
CA LEU A 48 -11.53 -6.50 10.89
C LEU A 48 -10.27 -7.33 11.24
N PHE A 49 -9.23 -6.67 11.74
CA PHE A 49 -7.93 -7.26 12.07
C PHE A 49 -7.50 -6.95 13.51
N GLY A 50 -8.47 -6.80 14.42
CA GLY A 50 -8.20 -6.41 15.81
C GLY A 50 -7.53 -5.05 15.90
N ASP A 51 -6.35 -4.98 16.53
CA ASP A 51 -5.58 -3.75 16.71
C ASP A 51 -4.76 -3.34 15.47
N VAL A 52 -4.80 -4.12 14.38
CA VAL A 52 -4.14 -3.75 13.13
C VAL A 52 -4.98 -2.70 12.39
N PRO A 53 -4.42 -1.52 12.06
CA PRO A 53 -5.14 -0.48 11.32
C PRO A 53 -5.60 -0.94 9.94
N ALA A 54 -6.88 -0.72 9.63
CA ALA A 54 -7.46 -1.07 8.35
C ALA A 54 -8.36 0.04 7.82
N ALA A 55 -8.16 0.46 6.57
CA ALA A 55 -8.95 1.51 5.96
C ALA A 55 -9.24 1.20 4.50
N CYS A 56 -10.32 1.78 3.99
CA CYS A 56 -10.69 1.69 2.58
C CYS A 56 -10.52 3.06 1.90
N LEU A 57 -9.68 3.11 0.87
CA LEU A 57 -9.58 4.28 0.00
C LEU A 57 -10.56 4.12 -1.17
N ARG A 58 -11.62 4.92 -1.18
CA ARG A 58 -12.62 4.91 -2.24
C ARG A 58 -12.12 5.67 -3.46
N VAL A 59 -11.75 4.94 -4.52
CA VAL A 59 -11.22 5.49 -5.76
C VAL A 59 -12.05 4.99 -6.96
N PRO A 60 -12.50 5.87 -7.87
CA PRO A 60 -13.34 5.47 -9.01
C PRO A 60 -12.63 4.51 -9.96
N THR A 61 -13.40 3.84 -10.82
CA THR A 61 -12.85 3.10 -11.97
C THR A 61 -12.06 4.05 -12.86
N GLY A 62 -10.88 3.62 -13.34
CA GLY A 62 -9.95 4.50 -14.05
C GLY A 62 -9.22 5.53 -13.17
N GLY A 63 -9.50 5.62 -11.87
CA GLY A 63 -8.87 6.55 -10.93
C GLY A 63 -7.43 6.23 -10.52
N GLY A 64 -6.76 5.30 -11.23
CA GLY A 64 -5.36 4.94 -10.94
C GLY A 64 -5.16 4.21 -9.61
N LYS A 65 -6.05 3.26 -9.26
CA LYS A 65 -5.94 2.46 -8.04
C LYS A 65 -4.58 1.77 -7.89
N THR A 66 -4.07 1.15 -8.96
CA THR A 66 -2.82 0.40 -8.93
C THR A 66 -1.60 1.29 -8.71
N ILE A 67 -1.54 2.48 -9.35
CA ILE A 67 -0.46 3.43 -9.09
C ILE A 67 -0.53 3.96 -7.65
N MET A 68 -1.72 4.26 -7.13
CA MET A 68 -1.89 4.65 -5.73
C MET A 68 -1.41 3.56 -4.76
N ALA A 69 -1.77 2.30 -5.02
CA ALA A 69 -1.35 1.17 -4.22
C ALA A 69 0.18 0.98 -4.24
N ALA A 70 0.84 1.22 -5.38
CA ALA A 70 2.31 1.16 -5.46
C ALA A 70 2.98 2.20 -4.54
N HIS A 71 2.45 3.42 -4.47
CA HIS A 71 2.91 4.41 -3.49
C HIS A 71 2.54 4.04 -2.06
N ALA A 72 1.35 3.45 -1.84
CA ALA A 72 0.86 3.10 -0.53
C ALA A 72 1.75 2.06 0.19
N VAL A 73 2.45 1.17 -0.54
CA VAL A 73 3.40 0.21 0.06
C VAL A 73 4.45 0.92 0.92
N ALA A 74 5.10 1.95 0.37
CA ALA A 74 6.12 2.71 1.09
C ALA A 74 5.51 3.58 2.19
N LEU A 75 4.43 4.29 1.86
CA LEU A 75 3.78 5.20 2.78
C LEU A 75 3.23 4.48 4.01
N ALA A 76 2.59 3.33 3.83
CA ALA A 76 2.08 2.52 4.92
C ALA A 76 3.21 1.91 5.74
N GLY A 77 4.23 1.30 5.10
CA GLY A 77 5.38 0.72 5.79
C GLY A 77 6.11 1.73 6.67
N LYS A 78 6.27 2.97 6.18
CA LYS A 78 6.86 4.07 6.94
C LYS A 78 5.96 4.55 8.08
N ALA A 79 4.67 4.76 7.79
CA ALA A 79 3.73 5.30 8.77
C ALA A 79 3.44 4.34 9.94
N THR A 80 3.44 3.03 9.71
CA THR A 80 3.10 2.04 10.75
C THR A 80 4.32 1.49 11.48
N LEU A 81 5.40 1.18 10.76
CA LEU A 81 6.56 0.45 11.30
C LEU A 81 7.89 1.21 11.15
N ASP A 82 7.87 2.44 10.63
CA ASP A 82 9.07 3.21 10.26
C ASP A 82 10.03 2.43 9.34
N SER A 83 9.48 1.56 8.49
CA SER A 83 10.24 0.63 7.67
C SER A 83 10.52 1.16 6.26
N ASP A 84 11.78 1.07 5.86
CA ASP A 84 12.24 1.35 4.48
C ASP A 84 12.47 0.05 3.67
N ALA A 85 11.98 -1.09 4.18
CA ALA A 85 12.03 -2.41 3.55
C ALA A 85 10.80 -3.26 3.96
N PRO A 86 9.57 -2.80 3.65
CA PRO A 86 8.35 -3.52 4.04
C PRO A 86 8.14 -4.78 3.21
N VAL A 87 7.40 -5.73 3.78
CA VAL A 87 6.78 -6.83 3.03
C VAL A 87 5.30 -6.50 2.83
N ALA A 88 4.84 -6.51 1.59
CA ALA A 88 3.47 -6.20 1.21
C ALA A 88 2.83 -7.38 0.47
N LEU A 89 1.71 -7.88 1.00
CA LEU A 89 0.84 -8.80 0.27
C LEU A 89 -0.16 -8.00 -0.56
N TRP A 90 -0.10 -8.17 -1.88
CA TRP A 90 -0.92 -7.47 -2.85
C TRP A 90 -1.95 -8.44 -3.46
N LEU A 91 -3.20 -8.32 -3.03
CA LEU A 91 -4.28 -9.21 -3.44
C LEU A 91 -5.05 -8.68 -4.66
N MET A 92 -5.34 -9.58 -5.60
CA MET A 92 -6.05 -9.34 -6.85
C MET A 92 -7.35 -10.16 -6.92
N PRO A 93 -8.40 -9.66 -7.60
CA PRO A 93 -9.66 -10.38 -7.71
C PRO A 93 -9.67 -11.48 -8.78
N SER A 94 -8.65 -11.57 -9.64
CA SER A 94 -8.52 -12.62 -10.64
C SER A 94 -7.08 -12.81 -11.10
N ASP A 95 -6.78 -14.00 -11.63
CA ASP A 95 -5.44 -14.34 -12.13
C ASP A 95 -5.01 -13.45 -13.30
N THR A 96 -5.93 -13.09 -14.20
CA THR A 96 -5.60 -12.17 -15.31
C THR A 96 -5.09 -10.83 -14.79
N VAL A 97 -5.74 -10.25 -13.79
CA VAL A 97 -5.31 -8.96 -13.22
C VAL A 97 -4.04 -9.12 -12.37
N ARG A 98 -3.87 -10.27 -11.69
CA ARG A 98 -2.61 -10.65 -11.02
C ARG A 98 -1.44 -10.66 -11.98
N THR A 99 -1.51 -11.42 -13.07
CA THR A 99 -0.41 -11.53 -14.06
C THR A 99 -0.06 -10.16 -14.65
N GLN A 100 -1.06 -9.39 -15.07
CA GLN A 100 -0.84 -8.02 -15.57
C GLN A 100 -0.15 -7.11 -14.55
N THR A 101 -0.52 -7.24 -13.27
CA THR A 101 0.06 -6.44 -12.19
C THR A 101 1.52 -6.83 -11.94
N ILE A 102 1.84 -8.13 -11.92
CA ILE A 102 3.21 -8.63 -11.74
C ILE A 102 4.11 -8.13 -12.88
N GLU A 103 3.69 -8.29 -14.14
CA GLU A 103 4.44 -7.81 -15.31
C GLU A 103 4.71 -6.30 -15.24
N ALA A 104 3.69 -5.54 -14.86
CA ALA A 104 3.78 -4.08 -14.70
C ALA A 104 4.68 -3.65 -13.52
N LEU A 105 4.74 -4.43 -12.44
CA LEU A 105 5.61 -4.17 -11.30
C LEU A 105 7.04 -4.66 -11.52
N ALA A 106 7.27 -5.66 -12.38
CA ALA A 106 8.59 -6.14 -12.75
C ALA A 106 9.28 -5.24 -13.79
N ASN A 107 8.52 -4.55 -14.64
CA ASN A 107 9.07 -3.70 -15.69
C ASN A 107 9.57 -2.35 -15.14
N ALA A 108 10.90 -2.15 -15.11
CA ALA A 108 11.55 -0.91 -14.63
C ALA A 108 11.06 0.39 -15.30
N ARG A 109 10.55 0.33 -16.53
CA ARG A 109 10.04 1.50 -17.26
C ARG A 109 8.56 1.78 -16.96
N HIS A 110 7.86 0.84 -16.35
CA HIS A 110 6.44 0.98 -16.08
C HIS A 110 6.19 1.91 -14.88
N PRO A 111 5.16 2.79 -14.91
CA PRO A 111 4.88 3.74 -13.83
C PRO A 111 4.73 3.10 -12.44
N TYR A 112 4.17 1.90 -12.35
CA TYR A 112 4.00 1.20 -11.06
C TYR A 112 5.34 0.81 -10.43
N ARG A 113 6.27 0.27 -11.22
CA ARG A 113 7.63 -0.01 -10.77
C ARG A 113 8.38 1.28 -10.44
N GLN A 114 8.24 2.34 -11.24
CA GLN A 114 8.86 3.63 -10.94
C GLN A 114 8.37 4.24 -9.62
N ALA A 115 7.09 4.03 -9.26
CA ALA A 115 6.56 4.47 -7.97
C ALA A 115 7.20 3.76 -6.78
N LEU A 116 7.44 2.45 -6.86
CA LEU A 116 8.18 1.72 -5.84
C LEU A 116 9.66 2.14 -5.81
N ALA A 117 10.29 2.24 -6.98
CA ALA A 117 11.69 2.62 -7.09
C ALA A 117 11.97 4.05 -6.61
N HIS A 118 10.98 4.95 -6.68
CA HIS A 118 11.09 6.29 -6.10
C HIS A 118 11.34 6.25 -4.59
N HIS A 119 10.78 5.28 -3.88
CA HIS A 119 10.92 5.15 -2.43
C HIS A 119 12.07 4.24 -2.01
N PHE A 120 12.31 3.17 -2.76
CA PHE A 120 13.23 2.10 -2.35
C PHE A 120 14.48 1.98 -3.23
N GLY A 121 14.57 2.73 -4.33
CA GLY A 121 15.57 2.55 -5.37
C GLY A 121 15.42 1.18 -6.04
N ASP A 122 16.56 0.54 -6.30
CA ASP A 122 16.57 -0.80 -6.91
C ASP A 122 16.23 -1.93 -5.93
N ARG A 123 16.11 -1.63 -4.63
CA ARG A 123 15.83 -2.59 -3.55
C ARG A 123 14.34 -2.98 -3.49
N VAL A 124 13.78 -3.38 -4.62
CA VAL A 124 12.39 -3.81 -4.73
C VAL A 124 12.33 -5.17 -5.40
N GLN A 125 11.84 -6.16 -4.66
CA GLN A 125 11.56 -7.49 -5.17
C GLN A 125 10.05 -7.67 -5.34
N VAL A 126 9.66 -8.18 -6.49
CA VAL A 126 8.26 -8.46 -6.83
C VAL A 126 8.19 -9.94 -7.16
N CYS A 127 7.33 -10.66 -6.48
CA CYS A 127 7.12 -12.07 -6.72
C CYS A 127 5.63 -12.41 -6.55
N ASP A 128 5.30 -13.64 -6.86
CA ASP A 128 4.02 -14.24 -6.55
C ASP A 128 4.22 -15.44 -5.63
N LEU A 129 3.16 -16.21 -5.37
CA LEU A 129 3.27 -17.36 -4.47
C LEU A 129 4.18 -18.46 -5.03
N ASP A 130 4.19 -18.66 -6.34
CA ASP A 130 4.98 -19.71 -7.01
C ASP A 130 6.48 -19.38 -7.02
N SER A 131 6.81 -18.09 -7.13
CA SER A 131 8.17 -17.57 -7.10
C SER A 131 8.62 -17.09 -5.72
N LEU A 132 7.79 -17.17 -4.67
CA LEU A 132 8.13 -16.71 -3.32
C LEU A 132 9.39 -17.40 -2.75
N GLN A 133 9.55 -18.68 -3.07
CA GLN A 133 10.74 -19.48 -2.72
C GLN A 133 12.07 -18.95 -3.30
N THR A 134 12.00 -18.05 -4.28
CA THR A 134 13.19 -17.39 -4.85
C THR A 134 13.65 -16.19 -4.03
N ILE A 135 12.82 -15.68 -3.13
CA ILE A 135 13.15 -14.58 -2.24
C ILE A 135 14.09 -15.10 -1.16
N SER A 136 15.26 -14.47 -1.04
CA SER A 136 16.20 -14.84 0.02
C SER A 136 15.67 -14.39 1.38
N PRO A 137 15.75 -15.22 2.44
CA PRO A 137 15.50 -14.75 3.80
C PRO A 137 16.37 -13.54 4.19
N TYR A 138 17.54 -13.37 3.57
CA TYR A 138 18.43 -12.23 3.78
C TYR A 138 17.92 -10.92 3.16
N ASP A 139 16.95 -10.98 2.25
CA ASP A 139 16.35 -9.79 1.61
C ASP A 139 15.28 -9.16 2.51
N VAL A 140 14.70 -9.93 3.44
CA VAL A 140 13.72 -9.44 4.42
C VAL A 140 14.38 -8.39 5.31
N GLY A 141 13.81 -7.19 5.34
CA GLY A 141 14.36 -6.04 6.06
C GLY A 141 15.46 -5.28 5.31
N LYS A 142 15.86 -5.72 4.11
CA LYS A 142 16.83 -5.01 3.24
C LYS A 142 16.22 -4.48 1.95
N ALA A 143 15.19 -5.15 1.44
CA ALA A 143 14.45 -4.76 0.26
C ALA A 143 12.95 -4.69 0.55
N ALA A 144 12.23 -3.85 -0.19
CA ALA A 144 10.78 -3.90 -0.23
C ALA A 144 10.35 -5.14 -1.02
N ILE A 145 9.60 -6.03 -0.40
CA ILE A 145 9.12 -7.28 -1.01
C ILE A 145 7.62 -7.13 -1.27
N VAL A 146 7.21 -7.23 -2.53
CA VAL A 146 5.81 -7.16 -2.94
C VAL A 146 5.39 -8.54 -3.46
N ILE A 147 4.53 -9.22 -2.71
CA ILE A 147 4.01 -10.55 -3.04
C ILE A 147 2.63 -10.36 -3.66
N VAL A 148 2.46 -10.70 -4.93
CA VAL A 148 1.18 -10.54 -5.64
C VAL A 148 0.44 -11.87 -5.71
N ALA A 149 -0.78 -11.92 -5.20
CA ALA A 149 -1.61 -13.12 -5.17
C ALA A 149 -3.07 -12.83 -5.56
N THR A 150 -3.82 -13.87 -5.88
CA THR A 150 -5.27 -13.82 -6.11
C THR A 150 -6.00 -14.21 -4.82
N ILE A 151 -7.17 -13.63 -4.55
CA ILE A 151 -8.06 -13.99 -3.41
C ILE A 151 -8.76 -15.32 -3.69
#